data_AF-A0A349AZP3-F1
#
_entry.id   AF-A0A349AZP3-F1
#
_cell.length_a   1.000
_cell.length_b   1.000
_cell.length_c   1.000
_cell.angle_alpha   90.00
_cell.angle_beta   90.00
_cell.angle_gamma   90.00
#
_symmetry.space_group_name_H-M   'P 1'
#
loop_
_entity.id
_entity.type
_entity.pdbx_description
1 polymer ?
#
loop_
_entity_poly.entity_id
_entity_poly.type
_entity_poly.pdbx_seq_one_letter_code
_entity_poly.pdbx_strand_id
1 'polypeptide(L)'
;DALGEGALAEIRAAGPVPADVVRLRDAVRARLGPLGADAVVGLATEVACEGGPRVDALGTVLVHLPDRFTEAELDLLQAIARHRPVRLLLGATGDRVLDEALAGHVARLVGTSPPAVARPEIT
;
A
#
# COMPACT_ATOMS: atom_id res chain seq x y z
N ASP A 1 13.58 5.85 2.81
CA ASP A 1 12.70 5.21 1.81
C ASP A 1 12.75 5.83 0.43
N ALA A 2 13.36 5.11 -0.50
CA ALA A 2 13.03 5.14 -1.92
C ALA A 2 13.92 4.12 -2.61
N LEU A 3 13.34 3.28 -3.46
CA LEU A 3 14.10 2.56 -4.49
C LEU A 3 15.09 3.54 -5.14
N GLY A 4 16.37 3.17 -5.18
CA GLY A 4 17.40 3.98 -5.84
C GLY A 4 17.13 4.11 -7.33
N GLU A 5 17.74 5.10 -7.99
CA GLU A 5 17.51 5.35 -9.42
C GLU A 5 17.78 4.12 -10.30
N GLY A 6 18.76 3.29 -9.93
CA GLY A 6 19.04 2.01 -10.60
C GLY A 6 17.88 1.03 -10.55
N ALA A 7 17.27 0.84 -9.37
CA ALA A 7 16.12 -0.06 -9.22
C ALA A 7 14.87 0.48 -9.96
N LEU A 8 14.69 1.80 -10.02
CA LEU A 8 13.62 2.41 -10.81
C LEU A 8 13.85 2.25 -12.31
N ALA A 9 15.09 2.33 -12.78
CA ALA A 9 15.44 2.06 -14.17
C ALA A 9 15.13 0.60 -14.56
N GLU A 10 15.43 -0.36 -13.68
CA GLU A 10 15.08 -1.76 -13.88
C GLU A 10 13.56 -1.97 -13.97
N ILE A 11 12.78 -1.32 -13.08
CA ILE A 11 11.32 -1.37 -13.13
C ILE A 11 10.80 -0.77 -14.44
N ARG A 12 11.31 0.39 -14.88
CA ARG A 12 10.92 0.99 -16.17
C ARG A 12 11.23 0.05 -17.35
N ALA A 13 12.35 -0.68 -17.30
CA ALA A 13 12.76 -1.60 -18.35
C ALA A 13 11.93 -2.90 -18.39
N ALA A 14 11.24 -3.25 -17.31
CA ALA A 14 10.43 -4.48 -17.23
C ALA A 14 9.19 -4.46 -18.14
N GLY A 15 8.78 -3.30 -18.65
CA GLY A 15 7.74 -3.20 -19.67
C GLY A 15 6.91 -1.91 -19.60
N PRO A 16 5.88 -1.78 -20.47
CA PRO A 16 5.09 -0.55 -20.58
C PRO A 16 4.30 -0.22 -19.32
N VAL A 17 3.69 -1.22 -18.68
CA VAL A 17 2.90 -1.02 -17.45
C VAL A 17 3.78 -0.60 -16.26
N PRO A 18 4.89 -1.29 -15.94
CA PRO A 18 5.85 -0.82 -14.94
C PRO A 18 6.40 0.59 -15.20
N ALA A 19 6.71 0.94 -16.46
CA ALA A 19 7.16 2.27 -16.82
C ALA A 19 6.10 3.36 -16.51
N ASP A 20 4.83 3.07 -16.78
CA ASP A 20 3.73 3.98 -16.45
C ASP A 20 3.56 4.20 -14.95
N VAL A 21 3.75 3.16 -14.13
CA VAL A 21 3.71 3.29 -12.66
C VAL A 21 4.82 4.22 -12.18
N VAL A 22 6.05 4.07 -12.70
CA VAL A 22 7.15 4.96 -12.32
C VAL A 22 6.90 6.40 -12.78
N ARG A 23 6.36 6.59 -14.00
CA ARG A 23 5.97 7.92 -14.50
C ARG A 23 4.93 8.59 -13.61
N LEU A 24 3.91 7.84 -13.19
CA LEU A 24 2.86 8.35 -12.29
C LEU A 24 3.44 8.72 -10.92
N ARG A 25 4.27 7.85 -10.34
CA ARG A 25 5.00 8.12 -9.09
C ARG A 25 5.78 9.42 -9.18
N ASP A 26 6.57 9.61 -10.24
CA ASP A 26 7.42 10.78 -10.41
C ASP A 26 6.57 12.05 -10.59
N ALA A 27 5.47 11.98 -11.33
CA ALA A 27 4.51 13.09 -11.47
C ALA A 27 3.83 13.44 -10.14
N VAL A 28 3.47 12.45 -9.33
CA VAL A 28 2.90 12.66 -7.98
C VAL A 28 3.94 13.30 -7.06
N ARG A 29 5.18 12.79 -7.03
CA ARG A 29 6.27 13.37 -6.24
C ARG A 29 6.56 14.82 -6.64
N ALA A 30 6.61 15.11 -7.93
CA ALA A 30 6.82 16.48 -8.42
C ALA A 30 5.71 17.45 -7.96
N ARG A 31 4.46 16.97 -7.87
CA ARG A 31 3.32 17.78 -7.40
C ARG A 31 3.29 17.97 -5.88
N LEU A 32 3.71 16.95 -5.13
CA LEU A 32 3.74 17.00 -3.66
C LEU A 32 4.93 17.81 -3.13
N GLY A 33 5.95 18.07 -3.96
CA GLY A 33 7.11 18.88 -3.59
C GLY A 33 7.95 18.20 -2.50
N PRO A 34 8.57 18.97 -1.58
CA PRO A 34 9.46 18.42 -0.55
C PRO A 34 8.73 17.78 0.64
N LEU A 35 7.40 17.58 0.55
CA LEU A 35 6.65 16.91 1.60
C LEU A 35 7.20 15.49 1.79
N GLY A 36 7.57 15.17 3.03
CA GLY A 36 7.94 13.81 3.42
C GLY A 36 6.76 12.86 3.24
N ALA A 37 7.05 11.57 3.05
CA ALA A 37 6.02 10.54 2.86
C ALA A 37 4.96 10.57 3.97
N ASP A 38 5.40 10.72 5.23
CA ASP A 38 4.50 10.76 6.39
C ASP A 38 3.54 11.95 6.36
N ALA A 39 4.01 13.13 5.92
CA ALA A 39 3.18 14.32 5.82
C ALA A 39 2.10 14.16 4.73
N VAL A 40 2.46 13.53 3.61
CA VAL A 40 1.52 13.21 2.53
C VAL A 40 0.46 12.21 3.02
N VAL A 41 0.90 11.17 3.74
CA VAL A 41 0.00 10.16 4.30
C VAL A 41 -0.95 10.80 5.32
N GLY A 42 -0.46 11.65 6.22
CA GLY A 42 -1.30 12.36 7.19
C GLY A 42 -2.39 13.21 6.53
N LEU A 43 -2.02 14.04 5.55
CA LEU A 43 -3.00 14.85 4.80
C LEU A 43 -4.01 13.97 4.03
N ALA A 44 -3.55 12.87 3.44
CA ALA A 44 -4.44 11.93 2.76
C ALA A 44 -5.41 11.27 3.75
N THR A 45 -4.96 10.97 4.97
CA THR A 45 -5.79 10.38 6.03
C THR A 45 -6.88 11.35 6.49
N GLU A 46 -6.55 12.63 6.67
CA GLU A 46 -7.54 13.68 7.01
C GLU A 46 -8.63 13.75 5.94
N VAL A 47 -8.25 13.86 4.66
CA VAL A 47 -9.20 13.87 3.53
C VAL A 47 -10.02 12.58 3.48
N ALA A 48 -9.39 11.42 3.72
CA ALA A 48 -10.07 10.13 3.73
C ALA A 48 -11.09 10.02 4.89
N CYS A 49 -10.84 10.65 6.04
CA CYS A 49 -11.77 10.69 7.17
C CYS A 49 -12.96 11.61 6.91
N GLU A 50 -12.76 12.72 6.20
CA GLU A 50 -13.84 13.61 5.77
C GLU A 50 -14.74 12.96 4.70
N GLY A 51 -14.16 12.09 3.86
CA GLY A 51 -14.86 11.41 2.79
C GLY A 51 -15.13 12.31 1.58
N GLY A 52 -16.32 12.15 0.98
CA GLY A 52 -16.81 13.01 -0.10
C GLY A 52 -16.37 12.61 -1.52
N PRO A 53 -16.64 13.46 -2.52
CA PRO A 53 -16.59 13.08 -3.95
C PRO A 53 -15.25 12.51 -4.43
N ARG A 54 -14.14 12.94 -3.81
CA ARG A 54 -12.79 12.47 -4.17
C ARG A 54 -12.53 11.06 -3.66
N VAL A 55 -12.90 10.78 -2.41
CA VAL A 55 -12.87 9.43 -1.85
C VAL A 55 -13.88 8.56 -2.59
N ASP A 56 -14.99 9.13 -3.02
CA ASP A 56 -16.00 8.42 -3.80
C ASP A 56 -15.60 8.09 -5.24
N ALA A 57 -14.63 8.81 -5.79
CA ALA A 57 -14.04 8.48 -7.08
C ALA A 57 -13.02 7.34 -6.98
N LEU A 58 -12.53 7.03 -5.77
CA LEU A 58 -11.71 5.85 -5.53
C LEU A 58 -12.63 4.63 -5.73
N GLY A 59 -12.41 3.89 -6.81
CA GLY A 59 -13.07 2.62 -7.07
C GLY A 59 -12.69 1.56 -6.02
N THR A 60 -12.55 0.30 -6.42
CA THR A 60 -11.97 -0.70 -5.52
C THR A 60 -10.50 -0.38 -5.27
N VAL A 61 -10.14 -0.20 -4.00
CA VAL A 61 -8.74 0.02 -3.60
C VAL A 61 -8.09 -1.34 -3.35
N LEU A 62 -7.12 -1.69 -4.20
CA LEU A 62 -6.31 -2.90 -4.05
C LEU A 62 -4.95 -2.51 -3.47
N VAL A 63 -4.57 -3.13 -2.35
CA VAL A 63 -3.28 -2.88 -1.71
C VAL A 63 -2.49 -4.18 -1.68
N HIS A 64 -1.40 -4.21 -2.43
CA HIS A 64 -0.42 -5.28 -2.32
C HIS A 64 0.54 -4.96 -1.19
N LEU A 65 0.83 -5.94 -0.33
CA LEU A 65 1.53 -5.74 0.92
C LEU A 65 2.96 -6.27 0.86
N PRO A 66 3.97 -5.39 0.68
CA PRO A 66 5.36 -5.77 0.89
C PRO A 66 5.71 -5.59 2.37
N ASP A 67 5.88 -6.71 3.07
CA ASP A 67 6.44 -6.87 4.43
C ASP A 67 5.84 -6.08 5.60
N ARG A 68 5.80 -4.73 5.58
CA ARG A 68 5.42 -3.91 6.74
C ARG A 68 4.75 -2.60 6.33
N PHE A 69 3.73 -2.22 7.09
CA PHE A 69 3.20 -0.86 7.07
C PHE A 69 3.78 -0.04 8.22
N THR A 70 3.91 1.25 7.96
CA THR A 70 3.94 2.24 9.03
C THR A 70 2.55 2.40 9.65
N GLU A 71 2.52 2.87 10.89
CA GLU A 71 1.28 3.22 11.59
C GLU A 71 0.42 4.21 10.80
N ALA A 72 1.06 5.21 10.18
CA ALA A 72 0.37 6.22 9.39
C ALA A 72 -0.32 5.64 8.14
N GLU A 73 0.31 4.67 7.48
CA GLU A 73 -0.29 3.99 6.32
C GLU A 73 -1.48 3.11 6.72
N LEU A 74 -1.41 2.47 7.90
CA LEU A 74 -2.55 1.73 8.44
C LEU A 74 -3.74 2.65 8.72
N ASP A 75 -3.49 3.80 9.34
CA ASP A 75 -4.52 4.77 9.66
C ASP A 75 -5.18 5.34 8.40
N LEU A 76 -4.40 5.60 7.34
CA LEU A 76 -4.91 6.00 6.02
C LEU A 76 -5.85 4.93 5.45
N LEU A 77 -5.41 3.66 5.44
CA LEU A 77 -6.21 2.57 4.88
C LEU A 77 -7.48 2.32 5.69
N GLN A 78 -7.43 2.44 7.02
CA GLN A 78 -8.62 2.39 7.86
C GLN A 78 -9.59 3.54 7.54
N ALA A 79 -9.09 4.75 7.32
CA ALA A 79 -9.90 5.89 6.93
C ALA A 79 -10.61 5.65 5.58
N ILE A 80 -9.89 5.16 4.58
CA ILE A 80 -10.47 4.80 3.28
C ILE A 80 -11.51 3.67 3.42
N ALA A 81 -11.21 2.65 4.23
CA ALA A 81 -12.08 1.49 4.43
C ALA A 81 -13.46 1.84 5.02
N ARG A 82 -13.59 2.99 5.71
CA ARG A 82 -14.89 3.49 6.21
C ARG A 82 -15.85 3.89 5.08
N HIS A 83 -15.31 4.27 3.93
CA HIS A 83 -16.08 4.78 2.80
C HIS A 83 -16.06 3.84 1.60
N ARG A 84 -15.02 3.02 1.46
CA ARG A 84 -14.79 2.21 0.26
C ARG A 84 -14.28 0.80 0.56
N PRO A 85 -14.63 -0.19 -0.26
CA PRO A 85 -14.03 -1.52 -0.18
C PRO A 85 -12.53 -1.45 -0.42
N VAL A 86 -11.75 -1.84 0.58
CA VAL A 86 -10.30 -2.05 0.49
C VAL A 86 -10.04 -3.55 0.44
N ARG A 87 -9.30 -4.00 -0.58
CA ARG A 87 -8.87 -5.39 -0.74
C ARG A 87 -7.36 -5.47 -0.54
N LEU A 88 -6.95 -6.29 0.43
CA LEU A 88 -5.55 -6.55 0.70
C LEU A 88 -5.11 -7.80 -0.05
N LEU A 89 -4.02 -7.70 -0.81
CA LEU A 89 -3.28 -8.84 -1.33
C LEU A 89 -2.10 -9.12 -0.40
N LEU A 90 -2.17 -10.27 0.27
CA LEU A 90 -1.15 -10.77 1.19
C LEU A 90 -0.33 -11.83 0.48
N GLY A 91 0.97 -11.57 0.29
CA GLY A 91 1.93 -12.60 -0.07
C GLY A 91 2.49 -13.24 1.20
N ALA A 92 2.54 -14.57 1.27
CA ALA A 92 3.37 -15.24 2.26
C ALA A 92 4.82 -15.21 1.76
N THR A 93 5.71 -14.63 2.57
CA THR A 93 7.15 -14.57 2.27
C THR A 93 7.84 -15.90 2.59
N GLY A 94 7.23 -16.70 3.47
CA GLY A 94 7.83 -17.89 4.03
C GLY A 94 8.76 -17.59 5.21
N ASP A 95 9.06 -16.33 5.50
CA ASP A 95 9.69 -15.93 6.75
C ASP A 95 8.61 -15.77 7.83
N ARG A 96 8.66 -16.63 8.84
CA ARG A 96 7.66 -16.66 9.91
C ARG A 96 7.53 -15.31 10.63
N VAL A 97 8.64 -14.61 10.86
CA VAL A 97 8.64 -13.34 11.59
C VAL A 97 7.98 -12.24 10.76
N LEU A 98 8.26 -12.20 9.46
CA LEU A 98 7.63 -11.24 8.54
C LEU A 98 6.15 -11.56 8.34
N ASP A 99 5.82 -12.83 8.16
CA ASP A 99 4.44 -13.27 7.96
C ASP A 99 3.57 -13.03 9.23
N GLU A 100 4.12 -13.22 10.44
CA GLU A 100 3.45 -12.90 11.71
C GLU A 100 3.26 -11.39 11.90
N ALA A 101 4.28 -10.57 11.59
CA ALA A 101 4.17 -9.12 11.66
C ALA A 101 3.09 -8.60 10.70
N LEU A 102 3.06 -9.13 9.47
CA LEU A 102 2.04 -8.82 8.47
C LEU A 102 0.64 -9.23 8.96
N ALA A 103 0.49 -10.43 9.54
CA ALA A 103 -0.78 -10.87 10.12
C ALA A 103 -1.26 -9.94 11.25
N GLY A 104 -0.36 -9.44 12.09
CA GLY A 104 -0.67 -8.44 13.11
C GLY A 104 -1.20 -7.12 12.54
N HIS A 105 -0.56 -6.60 11.49
CA HIS A 105 -1.03 -5.38 10.79
C HIS A 105 -2.41 -5.59 10.16
N VAL A 106 -2.65 -6.73 9.52
CA VAL A 106 -3.95 -7.07 8.96
C VAL A 106 -5.00 -7.17 10.05
N ALA A 107 -4.69 -7.84 11.17
CA ALA A 107 -5.61 -7.97 12.30
C ALA A 107 -6.04 -6.60 12.84
N ARG A 108 -5.12 -5.64 12.88
CA ARG A 108 -5.47 -4.25 13.23
C ARG A 108 -6.36 -3.58 12.18
N LEU A 109 -6.17 -3.88 10.91
CA LEU A 109 -6.92 -3.24 9.82
C LEU A 109 -8.35 -3.79 9.68
N VAL A 110 -8.53 -5.11 9.84
CA VAL A 110 -9.82 -5.78 9.63
C VAL A 110 -10.47 -6.29 10.92
N GLY A 111 -9.82 -6.14 12.08
CA GLY A 111 -10.31 -6.58 13.38
C GLY A 111 -10.19 -8.09 13.65
N THR A 112 -9.66 -8.86 12.69
CA THR A 112 -9.51 -10.31 12.77
C THR A 112 -8.21 -10.76 12.16
N SER A 113 -7.57 -11.78 12.73
CA SER A 113 -6.38 -12.38 12.12
C SER A 113 -6.72 -12.97 10.74
N PRO A 114 -5.90 -12.72 9.71
CA PRO A 114 -6.10 -13.36 8.41
C PRO A 114 -5.95 -14.88 8.55
N PRO A 115 -6.63 -15.66 7.70
CA PRO A 115 -6.42 -17.10 7.63
C PRO A 115 -4.97 -17.40 7.30
N ALA A 116 -4.41 -18.45 7.90
CA ALA A 116 -3.06 -18.90 7.58
C ALA A 116 -2.96 -19.22 6.09
N VAL A 117 -2.03 -18.57 5.39
CA VAL A 117 -1.77 -18.85 3.98
C VAL A 117 -0.97 -20.15 3.92
N ALA A 118 -1.57 -21.21 3.38
CA ALA A 118 -0.85 -22.44 3.11
C ALA A 118 0.27 -22.15 2.11
N ARG A 119 1.50 -22.61 2.40
CA ARG A 119 2.58 -22.53 1.44
C ARG A 119 2.18 -23.34 0.20
N PRO A 120 2.23 -22.77 -1.01
CA PRO A 120 2.03 -23.55 -2.21
C PRO A 120 3.18 -24.58 -2.30
N GLU A 121 2.84 -25.86 -2.27
CA GLU A 121 3.80 -26.93 -2.62
C GLU A 121 4.02 -26.85 -4.14
N ILE A 122 5.16 -26.29 -4.55
CA ILE A 122 5.60 -26.36 -5.94
C ILE A 122 6.27 -27.73 -6.09
N THR A 123 5.52 -28.68 -6.67
CA THR A 123 6.03 -30.01 -7.04
C THR A 123 6.62 -29.99 -8.45
#